data_AF-A0A424TAP9-F1
#
_entry.id   AF-A0A424TAP9-F1
#
_cell.length_a   1.000
_cell.length_b   1.000
_cell.length_c   1.000
_cell.angle_alpha   90.00
_cell.angle_beta   90.00
_cell.angle_gamma   90.00
#
_symmetry.space_group_name_H-M   'P 1'
#
loop_
_entity.id
_entity.type
_entity.pdbx_description
1 polymer ?
#
loop_
_entity_poly.entity_id
_entity_poly.type
_entity_poly.pdbx_seq_one_letter_code
_entity_poly.pdbx_strand_id
1 'polypeptide(L)'
;MFRTRKPALRFYSIAVLTCIALINGCATGSVSGSGYNPTTLTNQIDQAAIDDANIKRVVIADINLGTPSRKYLQKREKDVDLLVAQALTNHGWEVVSSRDFSQRWRNAVSMFGNPVDPTTGRVNNATFSRIVQTVRDQIMESSNIDALIFTDLLEKDVYFAQGVNRVARWDGVSRKPPTQGAGDGVSVNFNWGAPVAATTLRISIFDADLKLIFNGEGGVALNEAVDVRSGTGFVRRREILGNDNHIKEGIALALHPLVPMSNWPGNPD
;
A
#
# COMPACT_ATOMS: atom_id res chain seq x y z
N MET A 1 78.76 26.49 -24.32
CA MET A 1 79.47 25.23 -24.58
C MET A 1 80.08 24.73 -23.28
N PHE A 2 79.41 23.86 -22.52
CA PHE A 2 80.02 23.02 -21.47
C PHE A 2 79.16 21.77 -21.23
N ARG A 3 79.86 20.65 -21.10
CA ARG A 3 79.42 19.25 -21.21
C ARG A 3 78.72 18.71 -19.96
N THR A 4 77.70 17.89 -20.22
CA THR A 4 77.30 16.62 -19.57
C THR A 4 78.05 16.14 -18.32
N ARG A 5 77.31 15.80 -17.26
CA ARG A 5 77.49 14.57 -16.43
C ARG A 5 76.14 14.09 -15.87
N LYS A 6 75.80 12.82 -16.14
CA LYS A 6 74.97 11.90 -15.31
C LYS A 6 75.93 10.79 -14.81
N PRO A 7 75.58 9.77 -14.00
CA PRO A 7 74.45 9.54 -13.05
C PRO A 7 74.94 9.00 -11.66
N ALA A 8 74.02 8.81 -10.70
CA ALA A 8 74.08 7.76 -9.66
C ALA A 8 72.64 7.57 -9.10
N LEU A 9 71.97 6.44 -9.31
CA LEU A 9 71.90 5.29 -8.37
C LEU A 9 71.73 5.78 -6.91
N ARG A 10 70.69 5.45 -6.14
CA ARG A 10 70.05 4.14 -5.98
C ARG A 10 68.88 4.26 -4.97
N PHE A 11 67.92 3.35 -5.10
CA PHE A 11 67.13 2.70 -4.04
C PHE A 11 65.81 3.28 -3.44
N TYR A 12 64.86 2.32 -3.35
CA TYR A 12 63.69 2.14 -2.47
C TYR A 12 62.34 2.78 -2.80
N SER A 13 61.51 1.92 -3.44
CA SER A 13 60.17 1.51 -3.04
C SER A 13 59.67 2.03 -1.68
N ILE A 14 58.46 2.61 -1.66
CA ILE A 14 57.32 2.34 -0.75
C ILE A 14 56.33 3.53 -0.79
N ALA A 15 55.03 3.19 -0.73
CA ALA A 15 53.94 3.93 -0.12
C ALA A 15 52.99 4.84 -0.94
N VAL A 16 51.73 4.36 -0.96
CA VAL A 16 50.52 5.06 -0.48
C VAL A 16 49.65 5.78 -1.53
N LEU A 17 48.84 4.92 -2.15
CA LEU A 17 47.37 4.98 -2.25
C LEU A 17 46.67 5.95 -1.26
N THR A 18 46.23 7.12 -1.72
CA THR A 18 45.05 7.85 -1.20
C THR A 18 44.78 9.12 -2.01
N CYS A 19 43.68 9.15 -2.78
CA CYS A 19 42.95 10.37 -3.16
C CYS A 19 41.58 9.99 -3.75
N ILE A 20 40.64 9.66 -2.87
CA ILE A 20 39.20 9.76 -3.17
C ILE A 20 38.71 10.97 -2.39
N ALA A 21 38.33 12.03 -3.10
CA ALA A 21 37.70 13.20 -2.52
C ALA A 21 36.37 13.50 -3.22
N LEU A 22 35.31 13.17 -2.48
CA LEU A 22 34.24 14.07 -2.08
C LEU A 22 33.30 14.61 -3.18
N ILE A 23 32.26 13.82 -3.46
CA ILE A 23 30.96 14.34 -3.89
C ILE A 23 30.03 14.22 -2.68
N ASN A 24 29.96 15.28 -1.88
CA ASN A 24 28.89 15.47 -0.89
C ASN A 24 27.62 15.91 -1.64
N GLY A 25 26.86 14.93 -2.12
CA GLY A 25 25.46 15.13 -2.42
C GLY A 25 24.67 15.08 -1.11
N CYS A 26 24.22 16.23 -0.61
CA CYS A 26 23.18 16.30 0.41
C CYS A 26 21.86 15.79 -0.20
N ALA A 27 21.70 14.46 -0.24
CA ALA A 27 20.41 13.86 -0.46
C ALA A 27 19.55 14.15 0.79
N THR A 28 18.57 15.02 0.64
CA THR A 28 17.36 15.00 1.47
C THR A 28 16.73 13.62 1.29
N GLY A 29 17.11 12.69 2.18
CA GLY A 29 16.68 11.31 2.12
C GLY A 29 15.17 11.21 2.28
N SER A 30 14.47 11.00 1.18
CA SER A 30 13.24 10.22 1.19
C SER A 30 13.59 8.87 1.80
N VAL A 31 13.06 8.59 2.99
CA VAL A 31 13.09 7.24 3.56
C VAL A 31 12.09 6.39 2.77
N SER A 32 12.39 6.16 1.49
CA SER A 32 11.97 4.97 0.76
C SER A 32 13.06 3.95 1.02
N GLY A 33 12.94 3.24 2.15
CA GLY A 33 13.91 2.24 2.55
C GLY A 33 13.92 1.09 1.54
N SER A 34 14.86 1.13 0.61
CA SER A 34 15.41 -0.07 -0.02
C SER A 34 16.06 -0.90 1.08
N GLY A 35 15.30 -1.80 1.69
CA GLY A 35 15.77 -2.66 2.76
C GLY A 35 14.66 -3.53 3.33
N TYR A 36 15.06 -4.60 4.01
CA TYR A 36 14.15 -5.54 4.66
C TYR A 36 13.20 -4.84 5.65
N ASN A 37 11.91 -5.14 5.56
CA ASN A 37 10.88 -4.75 6.52
C ASN A 37 10.23 -6.00 7.11
N PRO A 38 10.37 -6.25 8.42
CA PRO A 38 9.83 -7.46 9.07
C PRO A 38 8.30 -7.49 9.12
N THR A 39 7.63 -6.38 8.80
CA THR A 39 6.16 -6.29 8.74
C THR A 39 5.61 -6.59 7.35
N THR A 40 6.46 -6.93 6.38
CA THR A 40 6.04 -7.31 5.04
C THR A 40 5.27 -8.63 5.09
N LEU A 41 4.07 -8.63 4.52
CA LEU A 41 3.20 -9.81 4.50
C LEU A 41 3.50 -10.69 3.29
N THR A 42 3.43 -12.00 3.46
CA THR A 42 3.40 -12.95 2.35
C THR A 42 1.95 -13.08 1.89
N ASN A 43 1.66 -12.55 0.71
CA ASN A 43 0.31 -12.58 0.15
C ASN A 43 -0.07 -14.00 -0.28
N GLN A 44 -1.36 -14.32 -0.20
CA GLN A 44 -1.90 -15.60 -0.65
C GLN A 44 -2.12 -15.56 -2.16
N ILE A 45 -1.59 -16.54 -2.88
CA ILE A 45 -1.77 -16.68 -4.31
C ILE A 45 -1.98 -18.16 -4.68
N ASP A 46 -3.02 -18.44 -5.43
CA ASP A 46 -3.24 -19.73 -6.09
C ASP A 46 -2.82 -19.61 -7.55
N GLN A 47 -1.51 -19.73 -7.80
CA GLN A 47 -0.94 -19.52 -9.13
C GLN A 47 -1.54 -20.50 -10.16
N ALA A 48 -1.77 -21.74 -9.76
CA ALA A 48 -2.37 -22.74 -10.63
C ALA A 48 -3.78 -22.32 -11.07
N ALA A 49 -4.60 -21.81 -10.15
CA ALA A 49 -5.93 -21.31 -10.49
C ALA A 49 -5.89 -20.07 -11.39
N ILE A 50 -4.94 -19.16 -11.18
CA ILE A 50 -4.77 -17.97 -12.04
C ILE A 50 -4.38 -18.38 -13.46
N ASP A 51 -3.44 -19.31 -13.59
CA ASP A 51 -2.95 -19.79 -14.88
C ASP A 51 -4.04 -20.58 -15.63
N ASP A 52 -4.75 -21.49 -14.94
CA ASP A 52 -5.86 -22.28 -15.52
C ASP A 52 -7.03 -21.38 -15.95
N ALA A 53 -7.38 -20.38 -15.14
CA ALA A 53 -8.49 -19.49 -15.43
C ALA A 53 -8.19 -18.49 -16.57
N ASN A 54 -6.92 -18.35 -16.97
CA ASN A 54 -6.48 -17.46 -18.05
C ASN A 54 -7.06 -16.03 -17.89
N ILE A 55 -7.01 -15.51 -16.67
CA ILE A 55 -7.63 -14.24 -16.29
C ILE A 55 -7.11 -13.10 -17.16
N LYS A 56 -8.01 -12.47 -17.92
CA LYS A 56 -7.68 -11.31 -18.76
C LYS A 56 -8.58 -10.14 -18.48
N ARG A 57 -9.86 -10.38 -18.23
CA ARG A 57 -10.88 -9.35 -18.18
C ARG A 57 -11.50 -9.30 -16.80
N VAL A 58 -11.24 -8.23 -16.06
CA VAL A 58 -11.57 -8.13 -14.63
C VAL A 58 -12.39 -6.90 -14.32
N VAL A 59 -13.16 -6.93 -13.24
CA VAL A 59 -13.85 -5.75 -12.73
C VAL A 59 -13.49 -5.53 -11.26
N ILE A 60 -13.23 -4.27 -10.91
CA ILE A 60 -13.08 -3.86 -9.51
C ILE A 60 -14.48 -3.56 -8.96
N ALA A 61 -14.87 -4.30 -7.95
CA ALA A 61 -16.07 -4.07 -7.18
C ALA A 61 -15.88 -2.80 -6.34
N ASP A 62 -16.75 -1.81 -6.54
CA ASP A 62 -16.73 -0.53 -5.84
C ASP A 62 -17.33 -0.61 -4.42
N ILE A 63 -17.15 -1.76 -3.77
CA ILE A 63 -17.66 -2.08 -2.43
C ILE A 63 -16.62 -2.91 -1.66
N ASN A 64 -16.56 -2.71 -0.35
CA ASN A 64 -15.69 -3.51 0.50
C ASN A 64 -16.20 -4.93 0.68
N LEU A 65 -15.26 -5.87 0.80
CA LEU A 65 -15.53 -7.21 1.25
C LEU A 65 -15.78 -7.21 2.77
N GLY A 66 -17.04 -7.05 3.15
CA GLY A 66 -17.48 -7.02 4.54
C GLY A 66 -17.65 -5.61 5.07
N THR A 67 -16.98 -5.28 6.19
CA THR A 67 -17.22 -4.03 6.90
C THR A 67 -16.73 -2.85 6.05
N PRO A 68 -17.55 -1.80 5.85
CA PRO A 68 -17.12 -0.61 5.13
C PRO A 68 -15.89 0.03 5.80
N SER A 69 -15.06 0.67 4.99
CA SER A 69 -13.96 1.48 5.52
C SER A 69 -14.49 2.60 6.39
N ARG A 70 -13.60 3.17 7.20
CA ARG A 70 -13.92 4.36 8.00
C ARG A 70 -14.43 5.48 7.10
N LYS A 71 -15.42 6.26 7.56
CA LYS A 71 -16.09 7.30 6.76
C LYS A 71 -15.15 8.33 6.12
N TYR A 72 -14.00 8.63 6.73
CA TYR A 72 -13.00 9.53 6.14
C TYR A 72 -12.10 8.87 5.09
N LEU A 73 -12.00 7.53 5.07
CA LEU A 73 -11.32 6.76 4.02
C LEU A 73 -12.21 6.57 2.79
N GLN A 74 -13.52 6.38 3.00
CA GLN A 74 -14.51 6.18 1.92
C GLN A 74 -14.45 7.27 0.83
N LYS A 75 -14.12 8.51 1.22
CA LYS A 75 -13.98 9.64 0.27
C LYS A 75 -12.87 9.45 -0.77
N ARG A 76 -11.94 8.52 -0.53
CA ARG A 76 -10.75 8.27 -1.35
C ARG A 76 -10.75 6.86 -1.96
N GLU A 77 -11.73 5.99 -1.67
CA GLU A 77 -11.81 4.63 -2.21
C GLU A 77 -11.73 4.63 -3.73
N LYS A 78 -12.55 5.44 -4.39
CA LYS A 78 -12.55 5.56 -5.85
C LYS A 78 -11.19 5.99 -6.43
N ASP A 79 -10.45 6.87 -5.74
CA ASP A 79 -9.12 7.28 -6.21
C ASP A 79 -8.12 6.12 -6.11
N VAL A 80 -8.23 5.32 -5.05
CA VAL A 80 -7.42 4.10 -4.87
C VAL A 80 -7.79 3.06 -5.93
N ASP A 81 -9.07 2.85 -6.20
CA ASP A 81 -9.55 1.91 -7.24
C ASP A 81 -9.01 2.28 -8.62
N LEU A 82 -8.95 3.57 -8.95
CA LEU A 82 -8.36 4.05 -10.20
C LEU A 82 -6.87 3.70 -10.30
N LEU A 83 -6.12 3.84 -9.20
CA LEU A 83 -4.70 3.48 -9.17
C LEU A 83 -4.48 1.96 -9.21
N VAL A 84 -5.37 1.18 -8.59
CA VAL A 84 -5.36 -0.29 -8.68
C VAL A 84 -5.67 -0.71 -10.12
N ALA A 85 -6.68 -0.14 -10.74
CA ALA A 85 -7.02 -0.40 -12.14
C ALA A 85 -5.83 -0.09 -13.07
N GLN A 86 -5.13 1.01 -12.83
CA GLN A 86 -3.91 1.36 -13.57
C GLN A 86 -2.81 0.30 -13.39
N ALA A 87 -2.57 -0.16 -12.16
CA ALA A 87 -1.56 -1.18 -11.89
C ALA A 87 -1.87 -2.51 -12.59
N LEU A 88 -3.12 -2.95 -12.56
CA LEU A 88 -3.59 -4.17 -13.24
C LEU A 88 -3.54 -4.02 -14.77
N THR A 89 -3.90 -2.85 -15.30
CA THR A 89 -3.80 -2.56 -16.74
C THR A 89 -2.36 -2.60 -17.22
N ASN A 90 -1.42 -2.02 -16.46
CA ASN A 90 0.00 -2.07 -16.78
C ASN A 90 0.58 -3.48 -16.70
N HIS A 91 0.00 -4.36 -15.87
CA HIS A 91 0.35 -5.78 -15.81
C HIS A 91 -0.15 -6.58 -17.03
N GLY A 92 -1.14 -6.05 -17.76
CA GLY A 92 -1.69 -6.66 -18.97
C GLY A 92 -3.12 -7.17 -18.85
N TRP A 93 -3.79 -6.89 -17.72
CA TRP A 93 -5.21 -7.20 -17.56
C TRP A 93 -6.10 -6.08 -18.10
N GLU A 94 -7.23 -6.44 -18.68
CA GLU A 94 -8.27 -5.51 -19.09
C GLU A 94 -9.22 -5.25 -17.91
N VAL A 95 -9.14 -4.06 -17.32
CA VAL A 95 -10.05 -3.64 -16.25
C VAL A 95 -11.28 -2.98 -16.87
N VAL A 96 -12.44 -3.64 -16.77
CA VAL A 96 -13.71 -3.10 -17.26
C VAL A 96 -14.33 -2.12 -16.26
N SER A 97 -15.23 -1.26 -16.75
CA SER A 97 -15.93 -0.28 -15.92
C SER A 97 -16.80 -0.96 -14.85
N SER A 98 -16.67 -0.51 -13.60
CA SER A 98 -17.49 -0.97 -12.46
C SER A 98 -18.96 -0.56 -12.57
N ARG A 99 -19.37 0.30 -13.50
CA ARG A 99 -20.76 0.80 -13.63
C ARG A 99 -21.81 -0.32 -13.62
N ASP A 100 -21.60 -1.37 -14.41
CA ASP A 100 -22.54 -2.46 -14.53
C ASP A 100 -22.61 -3.27 -13.22
N PHE A 101 -21.46 -3.46 -12.57
CA PHE A 101 -21.38 -4.02 -11.22
C PHE A 101 -22.18 -3.16 -10.23
N SER A 102 -21.92 -1.85 -10.15
CA SER A 102 -22.60 -0.93 -9.21
C SER A 102 -24.12 -0.89 -9.43
N GLN A 103 -24.57 -1.00 -10.68
CA GLN A 103 -25.99 -1.04 -11.00
C GLN A 103 -26.63 -2.34 -10.51
N ARG A 104 -26.01 -3.49 -10.80
CA ARG A 104 -26.48 -4.80 -10.35
C ARG A 104 -26.46 -4.92 -8.83
N TRP A 105 -25.41 -4.40 -8.18
CA TRP A 105 -25.30 -4.31 -6.74
C TRP A 105 -26.46 -3.54 -6.12
N ARG A 106 -26.75 -2.32 -6.61
CA ARG A 106 -27.89 -1.52 -6.11
C ARG A 106 -29.23 -2.22 -6.29
N ASN A 107 -29.43 -2.90 -7.41
CA ASN A 107 -30.64 -3.68 -7.65
C ASN A 107 -30.76 -4.84 -6.64
N ALA A 108 -29.68 -5.60 -6.42
CA ALA A 108 -29.64 -6.69 -5.46
C ALA A 108 -29.85 -6.20 -4.02
N VAL A 109 -29.27 -5.06 -3.63
CA VAL A 109 -29.53 -4.40 -2.34
C VAL A 109 -31.00 -4.01 -2.20
N SER A 110 -31.64 -3.52 -3.27
CA SER A 110 -33.08 -3.22 -3.26
C SER A 110 -33.95 -4.47 -3.12
N MET A 111 -33.48 -5.63 -3.58
CA MET A 111 -34.21 -6.90 -3.52
C MET A 111 -34.03 -7.63 -2.17
N PHE A 112 -32.81 -7.65 -1.64
CA PHE A 112 -32.44 -8.45 -0.48
C PHE A 112 -32.22 -7.63 0.81
N GLY A 113 -32.29 -6.31 0.71
CA GLY A 113 -31.99 -5.38 1.79
C GLY A 113 -30.51 -5.00 1.85
N ASN A 114 -30.20 -3.92 2.58
CA ASN A 114 -28.83 -3.48 2.78
C ASN A 114 -28.07 -4.48 3.67
N PRO A 115 -26.95 -5.08 3.21
CA PRO A 115 -26.20 -6.03 4.02
C PRO A 115 -25.45 -5.34 5.17
N VAL A 116 -25.36 -4.02 5.19
CA VAL A 116 -24.69 -3.25 6.24
C VAL A 116 -25.69 -2.41 7.02
N ASP A 117 -25.66 -2.54 8.33
CA ASP A 117 -26.40 -1.66 9.23
C ASP A 117 -25.79 -0.23 9.17
N PRO A 118 -26.56 0.80 8.76
CA PRO A 118 -26.05 2.16 8.60
C PRO A 118 -25.68 2.83 9.92
N THR A 119 -26.18 2.33 11.06
CA THR A 119 -25.94 2.88 12.39
C THR A 119 -24.70 2.25 13.03
N THR A 120 -24.57 0.93 12.92
CA THR A 120 -23.53 0.18 13.62
C THR A 120 -22.36 -0.24 12.73
N GLY A 121 -22.53 -0.21 11.40
CA GLY A 121 -21.56 -0.73 10.43
C GLY A 121 -21.46 -2.25 10.42
N ARG A 122 -22.31 -2.96 11.18
CA ARG A 122 -22.31 -4.43 11.23
C ARG A 122 -22.82 -5.00 9.91
N VAL A 123 -22.15 -6.06 9.46
CA VAL A 123 -22.48 -6.74 8.21
C VAL A 123 -23.32 -7.99 8.50
N ASN A 124 -24.44 -8.12 7.80
CA ASN A 124 -25.18 -9.36 7.69
C ASN A 124 -24.55 -10.22 6.60
N ASN A 125 -23.69 -11.15 7.00
CA ASN A 125 -22.94 -12.02 6.09
C ASN A 125 -23.86 -12.84 5.17
N ALA A 126 -25.03 -13.29 5.65
CA ALA A 126 -25.96 -14.07 4.83
C ALA A 126 -26.55 -13.24 3.69
N THR A 127 -26.97 -12.00 3.99
CA THR A 127 -27.45 -11.06 2.96
C THR A 127 -26.33 -10.64 2.02
N PHE A 128 -25.14 -10.36 2.56
CA PHE A 128 -23.96 -9.98 1.78
C PHE A 128 -23.60 -11.07 0.76
N SER A 129 -23.43 -12.32 1.22
CA SER A 129 -23.09 -13.45 0.34
C SER A 129 -24.15 -13.67 -0.73
N ARG A 130 -25.44 -13.54 -0.39
CA ARG A 130 -26.53 -13.67 -1.37
C ARG A 130 -26.48 -12.59 -2.45
N ILE A 131 -26.19 -11.34 -2.06
CA ILE A 131 -26.02 -10.24 -3.00
C ILE A 131 -24.83 -10.51 -3.92
N VAL A 132 -23.65 -10.87 -3.37
CA VAL A 132 -22.45 -11.15 -4.15
C VAL A 132 -22.69 -12.29 -5.15
N GLN A 133 -23.31 -13.38 -4.72
CA GLN A 133 -23.67 -14.50 -5.61
C GLN A 133 -24.59 -14.05 -6.74
N THR A 134 -25.67 -13.32 -6.41
CA THR A 134 -26.61 -12.81 -7.42
C THR A 134 -25.95 -11.89 -8.43
N VAL A 135 -25.09 -10.97 -7.95
CA VAL A 135 -24.36 -10.04 -8.81
C VAL A 135 -23.35 -10.78 -9.67
N ARG A 136 -22.63 -11.75 -9.11
CA ARG A 136 -21.72 -12.62 -9.86
C ARG A 136 -22.45 -13.34 -10.99
N ASP A 137 -23.52 -14.08 -10.70
CA ASP A 137 -24.27 -14.83 -11.72
C ASP A 137 -24.72 -13.91 -12.85
N GLN A 138 -25.27 -12.75 -12.50
CA GLN A 138 -25.70 -11.73 -13.46
C GLN A 138 -24.57 -11.14 -14.32
N ILE A 139 -23.37 -10.93 -13.77
CA ILE A 139 -22.24 -10.37 -14.51
C ILE A 139 -21.57 -11.46 -15.36
N MET A 140 -21.39 -12.66 -14.83
CA MET A 140 -20.80 -13.78 -15.55
C MET A 140 -21.64 -14.17 -16.77
N GLU A 141 -22.97 -14.14 -16.67
CA GLU A 141 -23.86 -14.43 -17.79
C GLU A 141 -23.85 -13.36 -18.90
N SER A 142 -23.52 -12.10 -18.58
CA SER A 142 -23.77 -10.97 -19.49
C SER A 142 -22.52 -10.23 -19.97
N SER A 143 -21.41 -10.31 -19.22
CA SER A 143 -20.29 -9.38 -19.37
C SER A 143 -18.94 -10.07 -19.61
N ASN A 144 -18.91 -11.41 -19.61
CA ASN A 144 -17.71 -12.23 -19.88
C ASN A 144 -16.47 -11.73 -19.11
N ILE A 145 -16.63 -11.53 -17.80
CA ILE A 145 -15.50 -11.23 -16.91
C ILE A 145 -14.93 -12.55 -16.38
N ASP A 146 -13.63 -12.58 -16.13
CA ASP A 146 -12.94 -13.75 -15.62
C ASP A 146 -12.75 -13.69 -14.10
N ALA A 147 -12.70 -12.47 -13.53
CA ALA A 147 -12.51 -12.27 -12.10
C ALA A 147 -13.17 -11.00 -11.55
N LEU A 148 -13.54 -11.07 -10.26
CA LEU A 148 -13.99 -9.97 -9.43
C LEU A 148 -12.88 -9.56 -8.46
N ILE A 149 -12.58 -8.26 -8.38
CA ILE A 149 -11.55 -7.71 -7.51
C ILE A 149 -12.19 -6.82 -6.47
N PHE A 150 -11.88 -7.02 -5.19
CA PHE A 150 -12.32 -6.17 -4.08
C PHE A 150 -11.13 -5.40 -3.51
N THR A 151 -11.33 -4.12 -3.25
CA THR A 151 -10.34 -3.18 -2.72
C THR A 151 -10.83 -2.64 -1.38
N ASP A 152 -10.27 -3.12 -0.27
CA ASP A 152 -10.65 -2.64 1.06
C ASP A 152 -9.62 -1.67 1.63
N LEU A 153 -10.07 -0.51 2.14
CA LEU A 153 -9.24 0.35 2.97
C LEU A 153 -9.45 0.04 4.45
N LEU A 154 -8.51 -0.66 5.05
CA LEU A 154 -8.55 -1.05 6.46
C LEU A 154 -7.82 -0.03 7.32
N GLU A 155 -8.31 0.16 8.54
CA GLU A 155 -7.59 0.90 9.56
C GLU A 155 -6.98 -0.07 10.57
N LYS A 156 -5.68 0.07 10.82
CA LYS A 156 -4.93 -0.68 11.82
C LYS A 156 -4.30 0.27 12.81
N ASP A 157 -4.23 -0.15 14.06
CA ASP A 157 -3.44 0.53 15.08
C ASP A 157 -1.97 0.13 14.91
N VAL A 158 -1.10 1.12 14.73
CA VAL A 158 0.35 0.93 14.60
C VAL A 158 1.08 1.75 15.65
N TYR A 159 2.31 1.34 15.95
CA TYR A 159 3.13 1.97 16.97
C TYR A 159 4.44 2.49 16.38
N PHE A 160 4.89 3.64 16.85
CA PHE A 160 6.22 4.13 16.54
C PHE A 160 7.28 3.36 17.32
N ALA A 161 8.38 3.02 16.65
CA ALA A 161 9.54 2.43 17.30
C ALA A 161 10.08 3.35 18.42
N GLN A 162 10.61 2.72 19.46
CA GLN A 162 11.28 3.44 20.54
C GLN A 162 12.66 3.90 20.06
N GLY A 163 12.95 5.20 20.13
CA GLY A 163 14.23 5.79 19.71
C GLY A 163 14.11 7.09 18.92
N VAL A 164 15.26 7.65 18.54
CA VAL A 164 15.37 9.03 17.99
C VAL A 164 14.65 9.19 16.65
N ASN A 165 14.67 8.18 15.78
CA ASN A 165 14.15 8.30 14.42
C ASN A 165 12.63 8.10 14.28
N ARG A 166 11.94 7.64 15.34
CA ARG A 166 10.48 7.42 15.44
C ARG A 166 9.84 6.98 14.13
N VAL A 167 9.90 5.68 13.82
CA VAL A 167 9.33 5.11 12.59
C VAL A 167 8.26 4.09 12.95
N ALA A 168 7.08 4.21 12.34
CA ALA A 168 6.05 3.19 12.37
C ALA A 168 6.25 2.26 11.17
N ARG A 169 6.12 0.95 11.40
CA ARG A 169 6.21 -0.08 10.36
C ARG A 169 4.97 -0.94 10.41
N TRP A 170 4.38 -1.20 9.26
CA TRP A 170 3.25 -2.11 9.09
C TRP A 170 3.14 -2.51 7.63
N ASP A 171 2.67 -3.73 7.36
CA ASP A 171 2.30 -4.22 6.02
C ASP A 171 3.30 -3.83 4.92
N GLY A 172 4.60 -3.98 5.20
CA GLY A 172 5.69 -3.70 4.26
C GLY A 172 6.17 -2.25 4.16
N VAL A 173 5.46 -1.27 4.73
CA VAL A 173 5.88 0.15 4.70
C VAL A 173 6.56 0.61 5.98
N SER A 174 7.34 1.69 5.85
CA SER A 174 7.91 2.45 6.95
C SER A 174 7.54 3.93 6.79
N ARG A 175 6.97 4.55 7.83
CA ARG A 175 6.61 5.98 7.83
C ARG A 175 7.09 6.69 9.09
N LYS A 176 7.59 7.91 8.91
CA LYS A 176 7.82 8.86 10.00
C LYS A 176 6.50 9.53 10.39
N PRO A 177 6.37 9.98 11.65
CA PRO A 177 5.20 10.74 12.08
C PRO A 177 5.09 12.02 11.25
N PRO A 178 3.96 12.26 10.57
CA PRO A 178 3.71 13.57 10.00
C PRO A 178 3.46 14.57 11.13
N THR A 179 3.76 15.83 10.89
CA THR A 179 3.47 16.95 11.81
C THR A 179 2.39 17.84 11.22
N GLN A 180 1.52 18.41 12.07
CA GLN A 180 0.50 19.36 11.66
C GLN A 180 0.34 20.46 12.71
N GLY A 181 0.10 21.69 12.25
CA GLY A 181 -0.11 22.86 13.12
C GLY A 181 1.02 23.87 13.05
N ALA A 182 0.81 25.05 13.63
CA ALA A 182 1.84 26.07 13.80
C ALA A 182 2.48 25.85 15.18
N GLY A 183 3.77 25.46 15.20
CA GLY A 183 4.54 25.19 16.40
C GLY A 183 5.96 24.78 16.06
N ASP A 184 6.87 24.92 17.03
CA ASP A 184 8.33 24.80 16.80
C ASP A 184 8.87 23.39 17.10
N GLY A 185 8.02 22.44 17.54
CA GLY A 185 8.48 21.08 17.82
C GLY A 185 7.48 20.20 18.54
N VAL A 186 7.98 19.03 18.97
CA VAL A 186 7.23 18.03 19.73
C VAL A 186 7.61 18.15 21.21
N SER A 187 6.61 18.16 22.11
CA SER A 187 6.86 18.24 23.55
C SER A 187 7.66 17.03 24.06
N VAL A 188 8.48 17.25 25.09
CA VAL A 188 9.15 16.16 25.83
C VAL A 188 8.15 15.20 26.48
N ASN A 189 6.94 15.68 26.77
CA ASN A 189 5.86 14.90 27.39
C ASN A 189 4.94 14.23 26.34
N PHE A 190 5.31 14.24 25.06
CA PHE A 190 4.51 13.63 24.02
C PHE A 190 4.41 12.11 24.21
N ASN A 191 3.19 11.58 24.21
CA ASN A 191 2.96 10.15 24.38
C ASN A 191 3.24 9.35 23.09
N TRP A 192 4.52 9.03 22.86
CA TRP A 192 4.95 8.17 21.74
C TRP A 192 4.49 6.71 21.85
N GLY A 193 4.01 6.27 23.02
CA GLY A 193 3.49 4.93 23.23
C GLY A 193 2.04 4.76 22.80
N ALA A 194 1.35 5.83 22.45
CA ALA A 194 -0.03 5.76 21.98
C ALA A 194 -0.10 5.04 20.61
N PRO A 195 -1.12 4.19 20.39
CA PRO A 195 -1.41 3.67 19.06
C PRO A 195 -1.79 4.80 18.13
N VAL A 196 -1.47 4.61 16.84
CA VAL A 196 -1.74 5.59 15.79
C VAL A 196 -2.47 4.89 14.67
N ALA A 197 -3.54 5.51 14.19
CA ALA A 197 -4.31 4.95 13.09
C ALA A 197 -3.52 5.00 11.77
N ALA A 198 -3.39 3.86 11.12
CA ALA A 198 -2.78 3.71 9.80
C ALA A 198 -3.73 3.01 8.82
N THR A 199 -3.60 3.34 7.54
CA THR A 199 -4.35 2.68 6.46
C THR A 199 -3.54 1.57 5.82
N THR A 200 -4.22 0.46 5.58
CA THR A 200 -3.79 -0.68 4.78
C THR A 200 -4.77 -0.86 3.63
N LEU A 201 -4.25 -1.10 2.43
CA LEU A 201 -5.04 -1.57 1.30
C LEU A 201 -5.01 -3.08 1.28
N ARG A 202 -6.18 -3.72 1.20
CA ARG A 202 -6.31 -5.14 0.90
C ARG A 202 -6.90 -5.30 -0.49
N ILE A 203 -6.33 -6.23 -1.27
CA ILE A 203 -6.81 -6.60 -2.59
C ILE A 203 -7.13 -8.09 -2.57
N SER A 204 -8.41 -8.41 -2.80
CA SER A 204 -8.89 -9.79 -2.90
C SER A 204 -9.40 -10.03 -4.32
N ILE A 205 -8.95 -11.12 -4.95
CA ILE A 205 -9.35 -11.49 -6.30
C ILE A 205 -10.04 -12.84 -6.24
N PHE A 206 -11.24 -12.87 -6.80
CA PHE A 206 -12.06 -14.06 -6.92
C PHE A 206 -12.24 -14.39 -8.40
N ASP A 207 -12.13 -15.67 -8.74
CA ASP A 207 -12.44 -16.14 -10.09
C ASP A 207 -13.95 -16.06 -10.39
N ALA A 208 -14.31 -16.52 -11.59
CA ALA A 208 -15.70 -16.62 -12.03
C ALA A 208 -16.58 -17.40 -11.05
N ASP A 209 -15.99 -18.34 -10.31
CA ASP A 209 -16.68 -19.20 -9.39
C ASP A 209 -16.83 -18.66 -7.96
N LEU A 210 -16.32 -17.46 -7.68
CA LEU A 210 -16.15 -16.90 -6.33
C LEU A 210 -15.15 -17.69 -5.47
N LYS A 211 -14.23 -18.43 -6.08
CA LYS A 211 -13.07 -18.98 -5.37
C LYS A 211 -12.03 -17.87 -5.23
N LEU A 212 -11.54 -17.67 -4.00
CA LEU A 212 -10.45 -16.74 -3.74
C LEU A 212 -9.16 -17.28 -4.38
N ILE A 213 -8.62 -16.54 -5.36
CA ILE A 213 -7.40 -16.90 -6.10
C ILE A 213 -6.21 -16.03 -5.71
N PHE A 214 -6.46 -14.84 -5.15
CA PHE A 214 -5.42 -13.97 -4.63
C PHE A 214 -5.96 -13.13 -3.46
N ASN A 215 -5.13 -12.95 -2.42
CA ASN A 215 -5.41 -12.02 -1.34
C ASN A 215 -4.09 -11.41 -0.84
N GLY A 216 -3.98 -10.09 -0.93
CA GLY A 216 -2.78 -9.39 -0.48
C GLY A 216 -3.07 -8.08 0.23
N GLU A 217 -2.13 -7.68 1.09
CA GLU A 217 -2.23 -6.46 1.90
C GLU A 217 -0.96 -5.63 1.77
N GLY A 218 -1.13 -4.30 1.71
CA GLY A 218 -0.04 -3.35 1.62
C GLY A 218 -0.34 -2.08 2.41
N GLY A 219 0.62 -1.68 3.24
CA GLY A 219 0.49 -0.47 4.04
C GLY A 219 0.52 0.78 3.16
N VAL A 220 -0.27 1.79 3.52
CA VAL A 220 -0.42 3.00 2.70
C VAL A 220 0.11 4.23 3.44
N ALA A 221 -0.65 4.71 4.43
CA ALA A 221 -0.36 5.98 5.09
C ALA A 221 -0.77 5.99 6.56
N LEU A 222 -0.11 6.86 7.34
CA LEU A 222 -0.61 7.26 8.65
C LEU A 222 -1.78 8.23 8.48
N ASN A 223 -2.85 7.97 9.24
CA ASN A 223 -4.06 8.79 9.25
C ASN A 223 -4.00 9.91 10.29
N GLU A 224 -3.03 9.84 11.19
CA GLU A 224 -2.85 10.79 12.27
C GLU A 224 -1.46 11.42 12.20
N ALA A 225 -1.34 12.61 12.78
CA ALA A 225 -0.14 13.42 12.82
C ALA A 225 0.12 13.88 14.25
N VAL A 226 1.37 14.20 14.53
CA VAL A 226 1.75 14.93 15.74
C VAL A 226 1.21 16.36 15.63
N ASP A 227 0.34 16.75 16.56
CA ASP A 227 -0.09 18.14 16.66
C ASP A 227 1.00 18.96 17.36
N VAL A 228 1.72 19.79 16.60
CA VAL A 228 2.78 20.63 17.15
C VAL A 228 2.25 21.87 17.87
N ARG A 229 0.95 22.16 17.76
CA ARG A 229 0.32 23.26 18.50
C ARG A 229 0.04 22.87 19.95
N SER A 230 -0.57 21.71 20.17
CA SER A 230 -0.82 21.19 21.53
C SER A 230 0.39 20.42 22.08
N GLY A 231 1.14 19.73 21.22
CA GLY A 231 2.35 19.00 21.57
C GLY A 231 2.12 17.76 22.43
N THR A 232 0.88 17.34 22.70
CA THR A 232 0.58 16.29 23.70
C THR A 232 0.15 14.95 23.11
N GLY A 233 -0.29 14.92 21.86
CA GLY A 233 -0.77 13.67 21.26
C GLY A 233 -0.97 13.72 19.75
N PHE A 234 -1.40 12.58 19.21
CA PHE A 234 -1.75 12.43 17.81
C PHE A 234 -3.13 13.01 17.53
N VAL A 235 -3.28 13.64 16.37
CA VAL A 235 -4.54 14.17 15.87
C VAL A 235 -4.80 13.69 14.45
N ARG A 236 -6.08 13.54 14.09
CA ARG A 236 -6.48 13.20 12.72
C ARG A 236 -5.91 14.21 11.72
N ARG A 237 -5.27 13.70 10.66
CA ARG A 237 -4.77 14.53 9.57
C ARG A 237 -5.93 15.20 8.85
N ARG A 238 -5.71 16.44 8.40
CA ARG A 238 -6.65 17.15 7.52
C ARG A 238 -6.78 16.45 6.17
N GLU A 239 -5.66 15.97 5.66
CA GLU A 239 -5.58 15.29 4.38
C GLU A 239 -5.27 13.81 4.59
N ILE A 240 -6.27 12.99 4.28
CA ILE A 240 -6.21 11.53 4.36
C ILE A 240 -5.90 10.98 2.97
N LEU A 241 -4.91 10.09 2.90
CA LEU A 241 -4.42 9.50 1.65
C LEU A 241 -3.98 10.53 0.58
N GLY A 242 -3.48 11.70 0.97
CA GLY A 242 -3.09 12.77 0.04
C GLY A 242 -1.80 12.53 -0.78
N ASN A 243 -1.12 11.40 -0.57
CA ASN A 243 0.15 11.10 -1.25
C ASN A 243 -0.01 9.87 -2.15
N ASP A 244 -0.14 10.10 -3.45
CA ASP A 244 -0.30 9.05 -4.44
C ASP A 244 0.88 8.07 -4.48
N ASN A 245 2.10 8.51 -4.16
CA ASN A 245 3.25 7.60 -4.11
C ASN A 245 3.10 6.59 -2.96
N HIS A 246 2.55 7.01 -1.82
CA HIS A 246 2.24 6.08 -0.73
C HIS A 246 1.13 5.10 -1.12
N ILE A 247 0.14 5.53 -1.89
CA ILE A 247 -0.92 4.65 -2.39
C ILE A 247 -0.34 3.64 -3.38
N LYS A 248 0.46 4.10 -4.35
CA LYS A 248 1.12 3.24 -5.34
C LYS A 248 2.07 2.22 -4.71
N GLU A 249 2.81 2.62 -3.67
CA GLU A 249 3.64 1.69 -2.89
C GLU A 249 2.78 0.62 -2.19
N GLY A 250 1.68 1.03 -1.53
CA GLY A 250 0.74 0.10 -0.92
C GLY A 250 0.09 -0.86 -1.93
N ILE A 251 -0.26 -0.38 -3.13
CA ILE A 251 -0.77 -1.22 -4.22
C ILE A 251 0.29 -2.22 -4.69
N ALA A 252 1.54 -1.78 -4.89
CA ALA A 252 2.62 -2.67 -5.29
C ALA A 252 2.88 -3.76 -4.25
N LEU A 253 2.82 -3.40 -2.96
CA LEU A 253 2.93 -4.37 -1.86
C LEU A 253 1.75 -5.34 -1.83
N ALA A 254 0.52 -4.84 -1.98
CA ALA A 254 -0.69 -5.66 -1.94
C ALA A 254 -0.83 -6.58 -3.16
N LEU A 255 -0.28 -6.21 -4.31
CA LEU A 255 -0.32 -7.03 -5.54
C LEU A 255 0.87 -7.97 -5.70
N HIS A 256 1.95 -7.82 -4.94
CA HIS A 256 3.06 -8.78 -5.01
C HIS A 256 2.62 -10.16 -4.47
N PRO A 257 2.98 -11.31 -5.08
CA PRO A 257 3.81 -11.50 -6.26
C PRO A 257 3.05 -11.47 -7.59
N LEU A 258 1.71 -11.39 -7.59
CA LEU A 258 0.88 -11.37 -8.81
C LEU A 258 1.35 -10.28 -9.79
N VAL A 259 1.51 -9.05 -9.30
CA VAL A 259 2.22 -7.99 -10.00
C VAL A 259 3.57 -7.80 -9.30
N PRO A 260 4.68 -8.25 -9.89
CA PRO A 260 5.99 -8.19 -9.24
C PRO A 260 6.40 -6.75 -8.88
N MET A 261 6.88 -6.57 -7.64
CA MET A 261 7.42 -5.32 -7.14
C MET A 261 8.94 -5.40 -7.16
N SER A 262 9.61 -4.45 -7.81
CA SER A 262 11.07 -4.46 -7.98
C SER A 262 11.84 -4.37 -6.66
N ASN A 263 11.39 -3.50 -5.75
CA ASN A 263 12.00 -3.26 -4.45
C ASN A 263 11.18 -3.90 -3.33
N TRP A 264 10.83 -5.17 -3.50
CA TRP A 264 10.06 -5.90 -2.49
C TRP A 264 10.80 -5.91 -1.14
N PRO A 265 10.19 -5.42 -0.05
CA PRO A 265 10.88 -5.28 1.23
C PRO A 265 10.92 -6.58 2.05
N GLY A 266 10.57 -7.73 1.46
CA GLY A 266 10.38 -8.99 2.19
C GLY A 266 11.22 -10.17 1.68
N ASN A 267 12.54 -10.09 1.83
CA ASN A 267 13.43 -11.22 2.18
C ASN A 267 14.71 -10.62 2.81
N PRO A 268 15.24 -11.17 3.91
CA PRO A 268 16.39 -10.61 4.62
C PRO A 268 17.75 -10.99 4.00
N ASP A 269 17.75 -11.88 3.00
CA ASP A 269 18.91 -12.52 2.38
C ASP A 269 19.53 -11.71 1.24
#